data_AF-A0A812HVL1-F1
#
_entry.id   AF-A0A812HVL1-F1
#
_cell.length_a   1.000
_cell.length_b   1.000
_cell.length_c   1.000
_cell.angle_alpha   90.00
_cell.angle_beta   90.00
_cell.angle_gamma   90.00
#
_symmetry.space_group_name_H-M   'P 1'
#
loop_
_entity.id
_entity.type
_entity.pdbx_description
1 polymer ?
#
loop_
_entity_poly.entity_id
_entity_poly.type
_entity_poly.pdbx_seq_one_letter_code
_entity_poly.pdbx_strand_id
1 'polypeptide(L)'
;MAWRVPFLLAFLPTWHAQILDQTPTWKFKVTLDDTLHLSAGTRGSDLLADSAFTVFVQRLLSGAMVLPITHIPPSAFVLQNATVLEDVNTEATNAHGGVGHGKKAVRFEAELSIESRSVALEIWRMPSISLAGLAPWRKLHVETITDMSIFQ
;
A
#
# COMPACT_ATOMS: atom_id res chain seq x y z
N MET A 1 -5.11 -71.01 -35.92
CA MET A 1 -4.10 -70.76 -34.86
C MET A 1 -3.57 -69.34 -35.04
N ALA A 2 -3.48 -68.63 -33.91
CA ALA A 2 -3.01 -67.26 -33.61
C ALA A 2 -2.25 -66.48 -34.71
N TRP A 3 -2.69 -65.28 -35.12
CA TRP A 3 -2.57 -63.95 -34.46
C TRP A 3 -1.14 -63.52 -34.11
N ARG A 4 -0.70 -62.39 -34.70
CA ARG A 4 -0.08 -61.25 -33.99
C ARG A 4 0.19 -60.07 -34.93
N VAL A 5 -0.52 -58.97 -34.70
CA VAL A 5 -0.19 -57.61 -35.17
C VAL A 5 0.42 -56.88 -33.96
N PRO A 6 1.56 -56.18 -34.08
CA PRO A 6 2.04 -55.31 -33.00
C PRO A 6 1.41 -53.92 -33.15
N PHE A 7 0.60 -53.52 -32.17
CA PHE A 7 0.17 -52.13 -32.02
C PHE A 7 1.18 -51.42 -31.10
N LEU A 8 1.90 -50.45 -31.66
CA LEU A 8 2.72 -49.49 -30.91
C LEU A 8 1.77 -48.48 -30.23
N LEU A 9 1.62 -48.61 -28.92
CA LEU A 9 1.00 -47.59 -28.08
C LEU A 9 2.06 -46.52 -27.76
N ALA A 10 2.01 -45.41 -28.51
CA ALA A 10 2.76 -44.21 -28.17
C ALA A 10 2.15 -43.59 -26.90
N PHE A 11 2.87 -43.70 -25.78
CA PHE A 11 2.60 -42.94 -24.57
C PHE A 11 2.98 -41.48 -24.81
N LEU A 12 1.98 -40.60 -24.94
CA LEU A 12 2.19 -39.15 -24.88
C LEU A 12 2.28 -38.73 -23.40
N PRO A 13 3.37 -38.13 -22.92
CA PRO A 13 3.40 -37.52 -21.60
C PRO A 13 2.54 -36.24 -21.64
N THR A 14 1.44 -36.24 -20.91
CA THR A 14 0.64 -35.04 -20.63
C THR A 14 1.46 -34.11 -19.74
N TRP A 15 2.17 -33.17 -20.36
CA TRP A 15 2.74 -32.00 -19.69
C TRP A 15 1.61 -31.20 -19.06
N HIS A 16 1.37 -31.39 -17.77
CA HIS A 16 0.59 -30.46 -16.96
C HIS A 16 1.48 -29.25 -16.72
N ALA A 17 1.44 -28.28 -17.63
CA ALA A 17 1.94 -26.95 -17.35
C ALA A 17 1.11 -26.41 -16.16
N GLN A 18 1.74 -26.29 -14.99
CA GLN A 18 1.21 -25.48 -13.90
C GLN A 18 1.16 -24.04 -14.42
N ILE A 19 0.02 -23.63 -14.98
CA ILE A 19 -0.31 -22.23 -15.12
C ILE A 19 -0.46 -21.75 -13.68
N LEU A 20 0.58 -21.07 -13.20
CA LEU A 20 0.50 -20.32 -11.95
C LEU A 20 -0.53 -19.22 -12.24
N ASP A 21 -1.79 -19.45 -11.86
CA ASP A 21 -2.83 -18.44 -11.91
C ASP A 21 -2.38 -17.28 -11.01
N GLN A 22 -1.66 -16.32 -11.60
CA GLN A 22 -1.40 -15.05 -10.96
C GLN A 22 -2.75 -14.36 -10.87
N THR A 23 -3.34 -14.37 -9.67
CA THR A 23 -4.52 -13.58 -9.40
C THR A 23 -4.23 -12.12 -9.80
N PRO A 24 -5.07 -11.51 -10.64
CA PRO A 24 -4.83 -10.14 -11.08
C PRO A 24 -4.75 -9.25 -9.84
N THR A 25 -3.60 -8.61 -9.66
CA THR A 25 -3.35 -7.69 -8.55
C THR A 25 -3.42 -6.27 -9.09
N TRP A 26 -4.39 -5.51 -8.62
CA TRP A 26 -4.53 -4.09 -8.93
C TRP A 26 -3.72 -3.27 -7.94
N LYS A 27 -2.91 -2.35 -8.48
CA LYS A 27 -2.02 -1.50 -7.69
C LYS A 27 -2.46 -0.04 -7.74
N PHE A 28 -2.45 0.59 -6.57
CA PHE A 28 -2.75 2.00 -6.39
C PHE A 28 -1.63 2.68 -5.62
N LYS A 29 -1.30 3.91 -5.99
CA LYS A 29 -0.46 4.78 -5.17
C LYS A 29 -1.37 5.49 -4.18
N VAL A 30 -1.01 5.42 -2.92
CA VAL A 30 -1.74 6.01 -1.82
C VAL A 30 -0.86 7.04 -1.13
N THR A 31 -1.34 8.26 -1.03
CA THR A 31 -0.64 9.35 -0.34
C THR A 31 -1.45 9.81 0.86
N LEU A 32 -0.81 9.85 2.03
CA LEU A 32 -1.37 10.34 3.28
C LEU A 32 -0.49 11.48 3.82
N ASP A 33 -1.09 12.66 3.94
CA ASP A 33 -0.49 13.78 4.66
C ASP A 33 -1.01 13.81 6.10
N ASP A 34 -0.10 13.87 7.07
CA ASP A 34 -0.43 13.90 8.50
C ASP A 34 0.54 14.80 9.28
N THR A 35 0.33 14.91 10.58
CA THR A 35 1.19 15.64 11.51
C THR A 35 1.60 14.74 12.66
N LEU A 36 2.91 14.57 12.88
CA LEU A 36 3.47 13.73 13.94
C LEU A 36 4.38 14.52 14.87
N HIS A 37 4.50 14.08 16.12
CA HIS A 37 5.56 14.55 17.01
C HIS A 37 6.84 13.79 16.69
N LEU A 38 7.85 14.50 16.19
CA LEU A 38 9.14 13.92 15.81
C LEU A 38 10.27 14.67 16.51
N SER A 39 11.38 13.96 16.73
CA SER A 39 12.62 14.57 17.20
C SER A 39 13.22 15.48 16.13
N ALA A 40 14.04 16.44 16.53
CA ALA A 40 14.77 17.23 15.56
C ALA A 40 15.75 16.34 14.78
N GLY A 41 15.95 16.66 13.51
CA GLY A 41 16.81 15.89 12.61
C GLY A 41 16.24 14.57 12.13
N THR A 42 15.05 14.15 12.58
CA THR A 42 14.38 12.95 12.04
C THR A 42 14.11 13.12 10.56
N ARG A 43 14.64 12.19 9.75
CA ARG A 43 14.42 12.13 8.31
C ARG A 43 13.40 11.05 7.98
N GLY A 44 12.86 11.14 6.78
CA GLY A 44 12.00 10.11 6.19
C GLY A 44 12.63 8.71 6.20
N SER A 45 13.92 8.62 5.89
CA SER A 45 14.68 7.36 5.91
C SER A 45 14.70 6.70 7.29
N ASP A 46 14.77 7.49 8.36
CA ASP A 46 14.82 6.99 9.73
C ASP A 46 13.48 6.36 10.12
N LEU A 47 12.38 6.97 9.64
CA LEU A 47 11.03 6.45 9.83
C LEU A 47 10.80 5.14 9.07
N LEU A 48 11.34 5.00 7.86
CA LEU A 48 11.23 3.79 7.05
C LEU A 48 12.10 2.64 7.57
N ALA A 49 13.22 2.96 8.22
CA ALA A 49 14.09 1.96 8.85
C ALA A 49 13.44 1.30 10.08
N ASP A 50 12.46 1.96 10.70
CA ASP A 50 11.71 1.43 11.82
C ASP A 50 10.51 0.59 11.34
N SER A 51 10.61 -0.73 11.54
CA SER A 51 9.54 -1.67 11.22
C SER A 51 8.28 -1.45 12.04
N ALA A 52 8.39 -1.02 13.31
CA ALA A 52 7.23 -0.76 14.16
C ALA A 52 6.48 0.49 13.68
N PHE A 53 7.24 1.52 13.27
CA PHE A 53 6.68 2.70 12.64
C PHE A 53 5.99 2.37 11.31
N THR A 54 6.62 1.53 10.47
CA THR A 54 6.02 1.09 9.20
C THR A 54 4.69 0.38 9.41
N VAL A 55 4.63 -0.54 10.39
CA VAL A 55 3.38 -1.23 10.78
C VAL A 55 2.33 -0.24 11.31
N PHE A 56 2.75 0.76 12.09
CA PHE A 56 1.86 1.82 12.55
C PHE A 56 1.25 2.60 11.38
N VAL A 57 2.06 3.02 10.40
CA VAL A 57 1.56 3.76 9.21
C VAL A 57 0.65 2.88 8.36
N GLN A 58 0.97 1.59 8.18
CA GLN A 58 0.09 0.65 7.48
C GLN A 58 -1.28 0.52 8.17
N ARG A 59 -1.30 0.45 9.52
CA ARG A 59 -2.56 0.44 10.28
C ARG A 59 -3.30 1.76 10.16
N LEU A 60 -2.60 2.87 10.14
CA LEU A 60 -3.19 4.20 9.93
C LEU A 60 -3.87 4.28 8.57
N LEU A 61 -3.20 3.83 7.50
CA LEU A 61 -3.73 3.77 6.12
C LEU A 61 -4.90 2.79 5.98
N SER A 62 -4.83 1.64 6.63
CA SER A 62 -5.90 0.65 6.68
C SER A 62 -7.14 1.17 7.41
N GLY A 63 -6.99 1.74 8.60
CA GLY A 63 -8.10 2.32 9.36
C GLY A 63 -8.68 3.59 8.71
N ALA A 64 -7.86 4.31 7.96
CA ALA A 64 -8.25 5.42 7.10
C ALA A 64 -9.16 5.00 5.95
N MET A 65 -8.91 3.83 5.38
CA MET A 65 -9.61 3.32 4.21
C MET A 65 -10.86 2.55 4.62
N VAL A 66 -11.95 3.27 4.85
CA VAL A 66 -13.26 2.67 5.12
C VAL A 66 -14.05 2.57 3.82
N LEU A 67 -14.13 1.35 3.30
CA LEU A 67 -14.99 1.04 2.16
C LEU A 67 -16.32 0.43 2.67
N PRO A 68 -17.46 0.76 2.04
CA PRO A 68 -18.75 0.14 2.33
C PRO A 68 -18.75 -1.40 2.30
N ILE A 69 -17.92 -2.00 1.44
CA ILE A 69 -18.02 -3.42 1.09
C ILE A 69 -17.00 -4.28 1.85
N THR A 70 -15.85 -3.72 2.24
CA THR A 70 -14.80 -4.50 2.90
C THR A 70 -13.82 -3.64 3.70
N HIS A 71 -13.13 -4.28 4.65
CA HIS A 71 -11.99 -3.70 5.34
C HIS A 71 -10.70 -4.12 4.63
N ILE A 72 -9.84 -3.14 4.30
CA ILE A 72 -8.53 -3.41 3.70
C ILE A 72 -7.51 -3.66 4.81
N PRO A 73 -6.84 -4.83 4.86
CA PRO A 73 -5.88 -5.12 5.92
C PRO A 73 -4.62 -4.25 5.79
N PRO A 74 -3.91 -3.96 6.89
CA PRO A 74 -2.64 -3.21 6.86
C PRO A 74 -1.57 -3.82 5.94
N SER A 75 -1.56 -5.14 5.81
CA SER A 75 -0.62 -5.89 4.96
C SER A 75 -0.82 -5.64 3.46
N ALA A 76 -1.95 -5.06 3.05
CA ALA A 76 -2.18 -4.68 1.65
C ALA A 76 -1.38 -3.44 1.24
N PHE A 77 -0.83 -2.69 2.22
CA PHE A 77 -0.06 -1.47 1.99
C PHE A 77 1.43 -1.74 2.13
N VAL A 78 2.21 -1.37 1.12
CA VAL A 78 3.67 -1.35 1.18
C VAL A 78 4.13 0.09 1.21
N LEU A 79 4.70 0.54 2.33
CA LEU A 79 5.20 1.90 2.45
C LEU A 79 6.43 2.06 1.55
N GLN A 80 6.35 2.98 0.59
CA GLN A 80 7.40 3.23 -0.41
C GLN A 80 8.27 4.42 -0.01
N ASN A 81 7.63 5.46 0.55
CA ASN A 81 8.33 6.67 0.93
C ASN A 81 7.69 7.31 2.16
N ALA A 82 8.51 7.99 2.95
CA ALA A 82 8.09 8.90 4.00
C ALA A 82 8.88 10.19 3.83
N THR A 83 8.20 11.32 3.73
CA THR A 83 8.84 12.64 3.61
C THR A 83 8.40 13.48 4.79
N VAL A 84 9.35 14.07 5.50
CA VAL A 84 9.06 15.11 6.49
C VAL A 84 8.96 16.43 5.72
N LEU A 85 7.75 16.98 5.59
CA LEU A 85 7.44 18.14 4.75
C LEU A 85 7.86 19.46 5.39
N GLU A 86 7.93 19.50 6.72
CA GLU A 86 8.39 20.68 7.46
C GLU A 86 9.86 20.57 7.86
N ASP A 87 10.69 21.34 7.16
CA ASP A 87 12.07 21.64 7.55
C ASP A 87 12.34 23.16 7.50
N VAL A 88 11.43 23.96 8.07
CA VAL A 88 11.61 25.43 8.13
C VAL A 88 12.31 25.88 9.43
N ASN A 89 12.47 24.99 10.41
CA ASN A 89 13.37 25.24 11.54
C ASN A 89 14.39 24.11 11.64
N THR A 90 15.52 24.31 10.94
CA THR A 90 16.84 24.09 11.55
C THR A 90 16.74 24.37 13.03
N GLU A 91 16.91 23.33 13.86
CA GLU A 91 17.01 23.47 15.32
C GLU A 91 15.94 24.38 15.92
N ALA A 92 14.74 23.87 16.18
CA ALA A 92 13.84 24.56 17.10
C ALA A 92 14.48 24.54 18.50
N THR A 93 15.54 25.30 18.76
CA THR A 93 16.06 25.46 20.11
C THR A 93 14.95 26.07 20.95
N ASN A 94 14.50 25.35 21.98
CA ASN A 94 13.60 25.94 22.95
C ASN A 94 14.31 27.15 23.62
N ALA A 95 13.58 27.97 24.38
CA ALA A 95 14.15 29.16 25.06
C ALA A 95 15.34 28.84 26.02
N HIS A 96 15.68 27.57 26.20
CA HIS A 96 16.77 27.06 27.03
C HIS A 96 17.91 26.41 26.23
N GLY A 97 17.93 26.54 24.89
CA GLY A 97 19.00 25.99 24.03
C GLY A 97 18.98 24.46 23.85
N GLY A 98 17.86 23.81 24.17
CA GLY A 98 17.67 22.37 23.96
C GLY A 98 16.96 22.05 22.64
N VAL A 99 17.15 20.82 22.14
CA VAL A 99 16.52 20.33 20.91
C VAL A 99 14.99 20.37 21.02
N GLY A 100 14.33 21.15 20.18
CA GLY A 100 12.86 21.25 20.16
C GLY A 100 12.23 20.00 19.60
N HIS A 101 11.48 19.31 20.47
CA HIS A 101 10.48 18.34 20.08
C HIS A 101 9.28 19.10 19.48
N GLY A 102 8.92 18.79 18.24
CA GLY A 102 7.91 19.55 17.51
C GLY A 102 6.94 18.66 16.76
N LYS A 103 5.72 19.17 16.54
CA LYS A 103 4.82 18.65 15.52
C LYS A 103 5.43 18.98 14.15
N LYS A 104 5.55 17.98 13.30
CA LYS A 104 6.05 18.10 11.92
C LYS A 104 5.02 17.54 10.95
N ALA A 105 4.77 18.26 9.87
CA ALA A 105 4.02 17.73 8.74
C ALA A 105 4.81 16.61 8.05
N VAL A 106 4.14 15.52 7.75
CA VAL A 106 4.72 14.32 7.11
C VAL A 106 3.83 13.86 5.97
N ARG A 107 4.45 13.33 4.92
CA ARG A 107 3.81 12.68 3.78
C ARG A 107 4.25 11.23 3.71
N PHE A 108 3.28 10.33 3.72
CA PHE A 108 3.51 8.90 3.49
C PHE A 108 3.02 8.53 2.10
N GLU A 109 3.86 7.83 1.35
CA GLU A 109 3.49 7.26 0.06
C GLU A 109 3.58 5.74 0.18
N ALA A 110 2.47 5.05 -0.11
CA ALA A 110 2.37 3.61 -0.08
C ALA A 110 1.82 3.06 -1.40
N GLU A 111 2.21 1.84 -1.73
CA GLU A 111 1.57 1.05 -2.76
C GLU A 111 0.49 0.18 -2.09
N LEU A 112 -0.73 0.27 -2.58
CA LEU A 112 -1.84 -0.60 -2.17
C LEU A 112 -2.05 -1.68 -3.22
N SER A 113 -2.01 -2.94 -2.80
CA SER A 113 -2.29 -4.10 -3.66
C SER A 113 -3.64 -4.72 -3.31
N ILE A 114 -4.50 -4.89 -4.33
CA ILE A 114 -5.84 -5.45 -4.19
C ILE A 114 -6.01 -6.63 -5.14
N GLU A 115 -6.48 -7.75 -4.61
CA GLU A 115 -6.79 -8.97 -5.40
C GLU A 115 -8.27 -9.07 -5.76
N SER A 116 -9.13 -8.27 -5.12
CA SER A 116 -10.56 -8.28 -5.36
C SER A 116 -10.98 -7.23 -6.38
N ARG A 117 -11.56 -7.70 -7.49
CA ARG A 117 -12.02 -6.83 -8.59
C ARG A 117 -13.02 -5.77 -8.12
N SER A 118 -14.02 -6.16 -7.32
CA SER A 118 -15.07 -5.25 -6.86
C SER A 118 -14.50 -4.13 -5.98
N VAL A 119 -13.53 -4.47 -5.14
CA VAL A 119 -12.83 -3.53 -4.26
C VAL A 119 -11.96 -2.57 -5.05
N ALA A 120 -11.20 -3.07 -6.04
CA ALA A 120 -10.39 -2.23 -6.91
C ALA A 120 -11.23 -1.20 -7.69
N LEU A 121 -12.42 -1.61 -8.15
CA LEU A 121 -13.35 -0.75 -8.88
C LEU A 121 -13.96 0.33 -7.98
N GLU A 122 -14.20 0.02 -6.70
CA GLU A 122 -14.69 0.99 -5.72
C GLU A 122 -13.61 2.03 -5.37
N ILE A 123 -12.39 1.57 -5.10
CA ILE A 123 -11.23 2.45 -4.84
C ILE A 123 -10.97 3.37 -6.04
N TRP A 124 -11.03 2.84 -7.26
CA TRP A 124 -10.84 3.61 -8.48
C TRP A 124 -11.88 4.73 -8.66
N ARG A 125 -13.12 4.53 -8.18
CA ARG A 125 -14.17 5.55 -8.21
C ARG A 125 -13.99 6.63 -7.12
N MET A 126 -13.06 6.43 -6.18
CA MET A 126 -12.86 7.29 -5.01
C MET A 126 -11.42 7.86 -4.98
N PRO A 127 -11.11 8.90 -5.78
CA PRO A 127 -9.75 9.48 -5.84
C PRO A 127 -9.32 10.16 -4.53
N SER A 128 -10.28 10.50 -3.66
CA SER A 128 -10.02 11.04 -2.32
C SER A 128 -10.92 10.33 -1.32
N ILE A 129 -10.32 9.53 -0.46
CA ILE A 129 -11.02 8.84 0.63
C ILE A 129 -10.87 9.70 1.89
N SER A 130 -12.00 10.14 2.44
CA SER A 130 -12.00 10.85 3.72
C SER A 130 -11.72 9.84 4.81
N LEU A 131 -10.77 10.14 5.71
CA LEU A 131 -10.44 9.21 6.78
C LEU A 131 -11.60 9.14 7.79
N ALA A 132 -12.01 7.92 8.16
CA ALA A 132 -12.96 7.74 9.25
C ALA A 132 -12.29 8.08 10.60
N GLY A 133 -13.04 8.74 11.50
CA GLY A 133 -12.62 9.06 12.87
C GLY A 133 -12.70 10.55 13.24
N LEU A 134 -12.06 10.92 14.35
CA LEU A 134 -12.08 12.27 14.95
C LEU A 134 -11.31 13.35 14.16
N ALA A 135 -10.79 13.04 12.97
CA ALA A 135 -9.96 13.94 12.16
C ALA A 135 -10.45 14.02 10.70
N PRO A 136 -11.65 14.57 10.44
CA PRO A 136 -12.29 14.60 9.13
C PRO A 136 -11.53 15.42 8.07
N TRP A 137 -10.53 16.20 8.46
CA TRP A 137 -9.64 16.92 7.55
C TRP A 137 -8.55 16.06 6.95
N ARG A 138 -8.26 14.89 7.52
CA ARG A 138 -7.29 13.97 6.93
C ARG A 138 -7.91 13.34 5.68
N LYS A 139 -7.17 13.34 4.58
CA LYS A 139 -7.59 12.77 3.30
C LYS A 139 -6.50 11.84 2.80
N LEU A 140 -6.94 10.71 2.25
CA LEU A 140 -6.08 9.76 1.59
C LEU A 140 -6.31 9.91 0.10
N HIS A 141 -5.24 10.32 -0.59
CA HIS A 141 -5.24 10.51 -2.03
C HIS A 141 -4.89 9.19 -2.69
N VAL A 142 -5.70 8.78 -3.65
CA VAL A 142 -5.50 7.52 -4.38
C VAL A 142 -5.27 7.83 -5.85
N GLU A 143 -4.14 7.37 -6.35
CA GLU A 143 -3.77 7.41 -7.77
C GLU A 143 -3.68 5.99 -8.30
N THR A 144 -4.16 5.78 -9.52
CA THR A 144 -4.17 4.46 -10.13
C THR A 144 -2.82 4.19 -10.78
N ILE A 145 -2.17 3.07 -10.44
CA ILE A 145 -0.90 2.65 -11.07
C ILE A 145 -1.17 1.66 -12.20
N THR A 146 -2.07 0.71 -11.98
CA THR A 146 -2.44 -0.30 -12.99
C THR A 146 -3.45 0.27 -13.98
N ASP A 147 -3.26 0.05 -15.28
CA ASP A 147 -4.26 0.46 -16.28
C ASP A 147 -5.61 -0.22 -16.01
N MET A 148 -6.66 0.60 -15.87
CA MET A 148 -8.04 0.18 -15.60
C MET A 148 -8.86 0.07 -16.91
N SER A 149 -8.25 0.19 -18.09
CA SER A 149 -8.91 -0.03 -19.39
C SER A 149 -9.56 -1.42 -19.50
N ILE A 150 -9.06 -2.41 -18.75
CA ILE A 150 -9.66 -3.75 -18.60
C ILE A 150 -11.05 -3.76 -17.92
N PHE A 151 -11.52 -2.62 -17.41
CA PHE A 151 -12.85 -2.47 -16.81
C PHE A 151 -13.89 -1.82 -17.73
N GLN A 152 -13.48 -1.30 -18.90
CA GLN A 152 -14.37 -0.74 -19.93
C GLN A 152 -14.92 -1.84 -20.84
#